data_AF-A0A7J4V765-F1
#
_entry.id   AF-A0A7J4V765-F1
#
_cell.length_a   1.000
_cell.length_b   1.000
_cell.length_c   1.000
_cell.angle_alpha   90.00
_cell.angle_beta   90.00
_cell.angle_gamma   90.00
#
_symmetry.space_group_name_H-M   'P 1'
#
loop_
_entity.id
_entity.type
_entity.pdbx_description
1 polymer ?
#
loop_
_entity_poly.entity_id
_entity_poly.type
_entity_poly.pdbx_seq_one_letter_code
_entity_poly.pdbx_strand_id
1 'polypeptide(L)'
;MHALKHFPEDFAVREIPLGGLSDTGDYAVFEMRKRNYTTQDALKRIAEEARKPLKDFGFAGNKDRKAVTAQHISVFRGSPSLQDLSLADISLTFKGFSLRKIALGDLEGNSFTITIRNIDGA
;
A
#
# COMPACT_ATOMS: atom_id res chain seq x y z
N MET A 1 28.17 9.87 13.31
CA MET A 1 26.87 10.55 13.02
C MET A 1 25.95 9.50 12.41
N HIS A 2 24.96 8.99 13.16
CA HIS A 2 24.10 7.91 12.68
C HIS A 2 22.97 8.48 11.82
N ALA A 3 22.74 7.89 10.65
CA ALA A 3 21.69 8.29 9.72
C ALA A 3 20.62 7.20 9.65
N LEU A 4 19.39 7.54 10.07
CA LEU A 4 18.19 6.76 9.75
C LEU A 4 17.66 7.25 8.41
N LYS A 5 17.25 6.33 7.52
CA LYS A 5 16.70 6.61 6.18
C LYS A 5 17.72 7.16 5.16
N HIS A 6 18.92 6.59 5.06
CA HIS A 6 19.89 6.99 4.03
C HIS A 6 19.36 6.59 2.63
N PHE A 7 18.76 5.41 2.52
CA PHE A 7 17.99 4.95 1.36
C PHE A 7 16.53 4.64 1.76
N PRO A 8 15.53 4.82 0.86
CA PRO A 8 14.14 4.44 1.14
C PRO A 8 13.95 2.98 1.58
N GLU A 9 14.86 2.10 1.15
CA GLU A 9 14.90 0.68 1.47
C GLU A 9 15.39 0.40 2.90
N ASP A 10 16.11 1.34 3.52
CA ASP A 10 16.55 1.22 4.92
C ASP A 10 15.37 1.32 5.91
N PHE A 11 14.19 1.71 5.42
CA PHE A 11 12.97 1.82 6.20
C PHE A 11 11.78 1.30 5.38
N ALA A 12 11.56 -0.02 5.43
CA ALA A 12 10.43 -0.65 4.77
C ALA A 12 9.29 -0.90 5.76
N VAL A 13 8.06 -0.57 5.34
CA VAL A 13 6.85 -0.78 6.15
C VAL A 13 5.86 -1.62 5.38
N ARG A 14 5.41 -2.74 5.95
CA ARG A 14 4.36 -3.58 5.39
C ARG A 14 3.17 -3.65 6.34
N GLU A 15 1.99 -3.38 5.83
CA GLU A 15 0.73 -3.49 6.58
C GLU A 15 0.35 -4.95 6.84
N ILE A 16 -0.14 -5.21 8.05
CA ILE A 16 -0.76 -6.48 8.43
C ILE A 16 -2.29 -6.24 8.41
N PRO A 17 -3.02 -6.76 7.42
CA PRO A 17 -4.46 -6.54 7.31
C PRO A 17 -5.23 -7.38 8.34
N LEU A 18 -6.46 -6.98 8.67
CA LEU A 18 -7.39 -7.75 9.52
C LEU A 18 -7.94 -9.05 8.88
N GLY A 19 -7.44 -9.44 7.70
CA GLY A 19 -7.96 -10.57 6.92
C GLY A 19 -9.32 -10.29 6.27
N GLY A 20 -10.13 -11.34 6.10
CA GLY A 20 -11.50 -11.22 5.56
C GLY A 20 -11.60 -11.13 4.04
N LEU A 21 -10.65 -11.76 3.33
CA LEU A 21 -10.71 -11.87 1.87
C LEU A 21 -11.49 -13.12 1.44
N SER A 22 -12.15 -13.01 0.29
CA SER A 22 -12.94 -14.05 -0.34
C SER A 22 -12.71 -14.06 -1.85
N ASP A 23 -13.22 -15.08 -2.55
CA ASP A 23 -13.18 -15.15 -4.02
C ASP A 23 -14.26 -14.29 -4.69
N THR A 24 -15.20 -13.74 -3.91
CA THR A 24 -16.31 -12.90 -4.38
C THR A 24 -16.49 -11.68 -3.49
N GLY A 25 -16.98 -10.58 -4.05
CA GLY A 25 -17.35 -9.39 -3.28
C GLY A 25 -17.38 -8.13 -4.14
N ASP A 26 -17.94 -7.06 -3.59
CA ASP A 26 -18.05 -5.79 -4.32
C ASP A 26 -16.73 -5.02 -4.40
N TYR A 27 -15.74 -5.36 -3.58
CA TYR A 27 -14.46 -4.66 -3.53
C TYR A 27 -13.32 -5.59 -3.91
N ALA A 28 -12.56 -5.25 -4.95
CA ALA A 28 -11.29 -5.91 -5.22
C ALA A 28 -10.21 -5.35 -4.30
N VAL A 29 -9.46 -6.23 -3.64
CA VAL A 29 -8.41 -5.86 -2.70
C VAL A 29 -7.05 -6.12 -3.30
N PHE A 30 -6.15 -5.15 -3.16
CA PHE A 30 -4.79 -5.21 -3.66
C PHE A 30 -3.80 -4.87 -2.55
N GLU A 31 -2.64 -5.54 -2.54
CA GLU A 31 -1.45 -5.01 -1.88
C GLU A 31 -0.84 -3.95 -2.81
N MET A 32 -0.90 -2.68 -2.40
CA MET A 32 -0.26 -1.56 -3.07
C MET A 32 1.14 -1.35 -2.51
N ARG A 33 2.14 -1.49 -3.38
CA ARG A 33 3.53 -1.09 -3.08
C ARG A 33 3.79 0.27 -3.71
N LYS A 34 4.41 1.17 -2.94
CA LYS A 34 4.81 2.50 -3.42
C LYS A 34 6.19 2.89 -2.90
N ARG A 35 6.91 3.68 -3.69
CA ARG A 35 8.19 4.31 -3.31
C ARG A 35 8.11 5.82 -3.56
N ASN A 36 8.51 6.64 -2.59
CA ASN A 36 8.52 8.11 -2.69
C ASN A 36 7.15 8.82 -2.91
N TYR A 37 6.03 8.11 -2.77
CA TYR A 37 4.67 8.64 -2.81
C TYR A 37 4.03 8.71 -1.42
N THR A 38 3.15 9.70 -1.19
CA THR A 38 2.15 9.59 -0.12
C THR A 38 1.09 8.56 -0.51
N THR A 39 0.35 8.03 0.47
CA THR A 39 -0.78 7.12 0.18
C THR A 39 -1.83 7.80 -0.71
N GLN A 40 -2.12 9.08 -0.46
CA GLN A 40 -3.10 9.87 -1.21
C GLN A 40 -2.66 10.08 -2.67
N ASP A 41 -1.40 10.42 -2.91
CA ASP A 41 -0.90 10.67 -4.28
C ASP A 41 -0.85 9.38 -5.10
N ALA A 42 -0.44 8.26 -4.47
CA ALA A 42 -0.47 6.96 -5.12
C ALA A 42 -1.90 6.56 -5.51
N LEU A 43 -2.87 6.73 -4.61
CA LEU A 43 -4.28 6.44 -4.90
C LEU A 43 -4.85 7.32 -6.01
N LYS A 44 -4.52 8.62 -6.05
CA LYS A 44 -4.93 9.51 -7.15
C LYS A 44 -4.41 9.01 -8.49
N ARG A 45 -3.12 8.65 -8.54
CA ARG A 45 -2.49 8.15 -9.76
C ARG A 45 -3.12 6.84 -10.23
N ILE A 46 -3.38 5.91 -9.32
CA ILE A 46 -4.07 4.66 -9.63
C ILE A 46 -5.51 4.92 -10.11
N ALA A 47 -6.23 5.83 -9.45
CA ALA A 47 -7.62 6.17 -9.79
C ALA A 47 -7.74 6.77 -11.20
N GLU A 48 -6.81 7.65 -11.59
CA GLU A 48 -6.70 8.22 -12.93
C GLU A 48 -6.51 7.12 -13.98
N GLU A 49 -5.52 6.25 -13.79
CA GLU A 49 -5.20 5.18 -14.73
C GLU A 49 -6.32 4.13 -14.82
N ALA A 50 -6.92 3.79 -13.67
CA ALA A 50 -8.05 2.87 -13.59
C ALA A 50 -9.36 3.49 -14.11
N ARG A 51 -9.39 4.80 -14.39
CA ARG A 51 -10.59 5.58 -14.76
C ARG A 51 -11.73 5.40 -13.75
N LYS A 52 -11.39 5.39 -12.46
CA LYS A 52 -12.36 5.24 -11.36
C LYS A 52 -12.32 6.45 -10.43
N PRO A 53 -13.47 6.84 -9.85
CA PRO A 53 -13.51 7.90 -8.85
C PRO A 53 -12.65 7.55 -7.62
N LEU A 54 -11.88 8.52 -7.11
CA LEU A 54 -11.06 8.32 -5.90
C LEU A 54 -11.90 7.86 -4.68
N LYS A 55 -13.18 8.26 -4.60
CA LYS A 55 -14.11 7.81 -3.56
C LYS A 55 -14.38 6.31 -3.55
N ASP A 56 -14.12 5.60 -4.65
CA ASP A 56 -14.27 4.14 -4.74
C ASP A 56 -13.08 3.41 -4.09
N PHE A 57 -11.99 4.13 -3.77
CA PHE A 57 -10.80 3.58 -3.16
C PHE A 57 -10.84 3.71 -1.64
N GLY A 58 -10.48 2.63 -0.95
CA GLY A 58 -10.36 2.55 0.51
C GLY A 58 -8.96 2.10 0.93
N PHE A 59 -8.53 2.53 2.12
CA PHE A 59 -7.22 2.21 2.69
C PHE A 59 -7.27 2.36 4.21
N ALA A 60 -6.44 1.61 4.92
CA ALA A 60 -6.50 1.50 6.39
C ALA A 60 -5.73 2.61 7.11
N GLY A 61 -4.71 3.17 6.48
CA GLY A 61 -3.96 4.31 7.04
C GLY A 61 -2.95 4.90 6.06
N ASN A 62 -2.46 6.08 6.41
CA ASN A 62 -1.37 6.71 5.67
C ASN A 62 -0.05 5.99 5.98
N LYS A 63 0.85 5.97 4.99
CA LYS A 63 2.23 5.51 5.15
C LYS A 63 3.20 6.61 4.73
N ASP A 64 4.39 6.60 5.32
CA ASP A 64 5.44 7.58 5.05
C ASP A 64 5.74 7.72 3.55
N ARG A 65 6.01 8.96 3.13
CA ARG A 65 6.40 9.26 1.74
C ARG A 65 7.81 8.76 1.43
N LYS A 66 8.78 9.05 2.31
CA LYS A 66 10.20 8.71 2.15
C LYS A 66 10.50 7.29 2.63
N ALA A 67 9.81 6.31 2.06
CA ALA A 67 9.93 4.89 2.42
C ALA A 67 9.45 4.01 1.26
N VAL A 68 9.87 2.74 1.27
CA VAL A 68 9.18 1.68 0.52
C VAL A 68 8.07 1.13 1.40
N THR A 69 6.82 1.23 0.95
CA THR A 69 5.67 0.85 1.76
C THR A 69 4.75 -0.10 1.00
N ALA A 70 4.28 -1.14 1.67
CA ALA A 70 3.25 -2.05 1.19
C ALA A 70 2.00 -1.91 2.09
N GLN A 71 0.85 -1.61 1.51
CA GLN A 71 -0.41 -1.48 2.25
C GLN A 71 -1.59 -2.02 1.44
N HIS A 72 -2.67 -2.43 2.10
CA HIS A 72 -3.85 -2.90 1.41
C HIS A 72 -4.74 -1.72 0.99
N ILE A 73 -5.25 -1.82 -0.23
CA ILE A 73 -6.27 -0.91 -0.75
C ILE A 73 -7.44 -1.72 -1.28
N SER A 74 -8.65 -1.18 -1.17
CA SER A 74 -9.86 -1.76 -1.75
C SER A 74 -10.40 -0.86 -2.84
N VAL A 75 -10.90 -1.44 -3.93
CA VAL A 75 -11.48 -0.72 -5.06
C VAL A 75 -12.91 -1.22 -5.30
N PHE A 76 -13.91 -0.36 -5.10
CA PHE A 76 -15.30 -0.72 -5.37
C PHE A 76 -15.51 -1.05 -6.84
N ARG A 77 -16.07 -2.24 -7.12
CA ARG A 77 -16.21 -2.81 -8.47
C ARG A 77 -14.91 -2.67 -9.27
N GLY A 78 -13.78 -2.95 -8.62
CA GLY A 78 -12.47 -3.01 -9.24
C GLY A 78 -12.28 -4.35 -9.95
N SER A 79 -11.60 -4.33 -11.11
CA SER A 79 -11.19 -5.54 -11.81
C SER A 79 -9.86 -6.05 -11.25
N PRO A 80 -9.66 -7.37 -11.07
CA PRO A 80 -8.34 -7.94 -10.74
C PRO A 80 -7.24 -7.52 -11.72
N SER A 81 -7.58 -7.23 -12.98
CA SER A 81 -6.64 -6.74 -14.01
C SER A 81 -6.01 -5.38 -13.71
N LEU A 82 -6.48 -4.65 -12.67
CA LEU A 82 -5.79 -3.44 -12.21
C LEU A 82 -4.38 -3.74 -11.69
N GLN A 83 -4.06 -4.99 -11.36
CA GLN A 83 -2.69 -5.40 -11.03
C GLN A 83 -1.70 -5.22 -12.19
N ASP A 84 -2.19 -5.19 -13.43
CA ASP A 84 -1.38 -5.09 -14.64
C ASP A 84 -1.06 -3.63 -15.03
N LEU A 85 -1.49 -2.65 -14.22
CA LEU A 85 -1.21 -1.24 -14.45
C LEU A 85 0.30 -0.95 -14.34
N SER A 86 0.84 -0.31 -15.38
CA SER A 86 2.23 0.14 -15.42
C SER A 86 2.34 1.56 -14.88
N LEU A 87 2.66 1.69 -13.59
CA LEU A 87 2.84 2.96 -12.90
C LEU A 87 4.27 3.09 -12.37
N ALA A 88 4.88 4.26 -12.56
CA ALA A 88 6.23 4.53 -12.04
C ALA A 88 6.23 4.45 -10.51
N ASP A 89 7.08 3.60 -9.94
CA ASP A 89 7.28 3.41 -8.50
C ASP A 89 6.02 3.01 -7.70
N ILE A 90 4.98 2.51 -8.38
CA ILE A 90 3.74 1.98 -7.78
C ILE A 90 3.43 0.63 -8.42
N SER A 91 3.14 -0.38 -7.61
CA SER A 91 2.64 -1.67 -8.11
C SER A 91 1.48 -2.17 -7.27
N LEU A 92 0.60 -2.94 -7.91
CA LEU A 92 -0.55 -3.57 -7.29
C LEU A 92 -0.43 -5.09 -7.42
N THR A 93 -0.77 -5.81 -6.36
CA THR A 93 -0.89 -7.28 -6.39
C THR A 93 -2.28 -7.65 -5.91
N PHE A 94 -3.08 -8.30 -6.75
CA PHE A 94 -4.42 -8.72 -6.37
C PHE A 94 -4.37 -9.74 -5.23
N LYS A 95 -5.22 -9.56 -4.22
CA LYS A 95 -5.27 -10.41 -3.02
C LYS A 95 -6.56 -11.20 -2.89
N GLY A 96 -7.63 -10.76 -3.54
CA GLY A 96 -8.98 -11.31 -3.41
C GLY A 96 -10.02 -10.21 -3.36
N PHE A 97 -11.23 -10.56 -2.98
CA PHE A 97 -12.35 -9.65 -2.83
C PHE A 97 -12.75 -9.46 -1.37
N SER A 98 -13.52 -8.41 -1.10
CA SER A 98 -14.18 -8.15 0.17
C SER A 98 -15.60 -7.62 -0.05
N LEU A 99 -16.49 -7.86 0.91
CA LEU A 99 -17.84 -7.29 0.93
C LEU A 99 -17.85 -5.83 1.39
N ARG A 100 -16.79 -5.37 2.06
CA ARG A 100 -16.69 -4.02 2.63
C ARG A 100 -15.50 -3.26 2.06
N LYS A 101 -15.67 -1.94 1.95
CA LYS A 101 -14.55 -1.02 1.72
C LYS A 101 -13.59 -1.08 2.90
N ILE A 102 -12.28 -1.08 2.64
CA ILE A 102 -11.27 -0.85 3.67
C ILE A 102 -11.41 0.60 4.16
N ALA A 103 -11.63 0.76 5.46
CA ALA A 103 -11.78 2.02 6.16
C ALA A 103 -10.55 2.31 7.03
N LEU A 104 -10.43 3.56 7.48
CA LEU A 104 -9.35 3.96 8.38
C LEU A 104 -9.39 3.12 9.67
N GLY A 105 -8.23 2.59 10.05
CA GLY A 105 -8.08 1.69 11.20
C GLY A 105 -8.25 0.20 10.88
N ASP A 106 -8.59 -0.19 9.64
CA ASP A 106 -8.75 -1.60 9.25
C ASP A 106 -7.40 -2.33 9.04
N LEU A 107 -6.53 -2.31 10.04
CA LEU A 107 -5.27 -3.06 10.08
C LEU A 107 -5.02 -3.62 11.48
N GLU A 108 -4.36 -4.76 11.56
CA GLU A 108 -3.86 -5.30 12.84
C GLU A 108 -2.62 -4.54 13.31
N GLY A 109 -1.79 -4.12 12.35
CA GLY A 109 -0.53 -3.46 12.66
C GLY A 109 0.35 -3.25 11.44
N ASN A 110 1.61 -2.92 11.71
CA ASN A 110 2.62 -2.73 10.68
C ASN A 110 3.86 -3.54 11.05
N SER A 111 4.40 -4.26 10.09
CA SER A 111 5.72 -4.88 10.16
C SER A 111 6.76 -3.90 9.60
N PHE A 112 7.81 -3.67 10.37
CA PHE A 112 8.90 -2.76 10.01
C PHE A 112 10.18 -3.54 9.75
N THR A 113 10.88 -3.19 8.68
CA THR A 113 12.26 -3.61 8.46
C THR A 113 13.11 -2.35 8.44
N ILE A 114 14.02 -2.25 9.40
CA ILE A 114 14.88 -1.07 9.62
C ILE A 114 16.33 -1.51 9.55
N THR A 115 17.10 -0.89 8.66
CA THR A 115 18.55 -1.11 8.54
C THR A 115 19.28 0.07 9.15
N ILE A 116 20.12 -0.17 10.16
CA ILE A 116 20.98 0.84 10.77
C ILE A 116 22.38 0.69 10.18
N ARG A 117 22.93 1.78 9.62
CA ARG A 117 24.26 1.82 8.99
C ARG A 117 25.22 2.69 9.81
N ASN A 118 26.52 2.49 9.61
CA ASN A 118 27.60 3.23 10.27
C ASN A 118 27.50 3.17 11.80
N ILE A 119 27.57 1.94 12.31
CA ILE A 119 27.63 1.68 13.75
C ILE A 119 29.12 1.68 14.13
N ASP A 120 29.57 2.70 14.86
CA ASP A 120 30.91 2.74 15.42
C ASP A 120 30.90 1.96 16.74
N GLY A 121 31.66 0.85 16.79
CA GLY A 121 31.80 -0.01 17.97
C GLY A 121 31.29 -1.43 17.74
N ALA A 122 32.18 -2.30 17.26
CA ALA A 122 32.13 -3.76 17.45
C ALA A 122 33.46 -4.20 18.06
#